data_AF-W1V4W6-F1
#
_entry.id   AF-W1V4W6-F1
#
_cell.length_a   1.000
_cell.length_b   1.000
_cell.length_c   1.000
_cell.angle_alpha   90.00
_cell.angle_beta   90.00
_cell.angle_gamma   90.00
#
_symmetry.space_group_name_H-M   'P 1'
#
loop_
_entity.id
_entity.type
_entity.pdbx_description
1 polymer ?
#
loop_
_entity_poly.entity_id
_entity_poly.type
_entity_poly.pdbx_seq_one_letter_code
_entity_poly.pdbx_strand_id
1 'polypeptide(L)'
;PAATIPAGVTLVVSADTTMAGAGANGLTLAKGSTLRGENGVTLSMSGFDTAILVQNGATLTDGTYVLNGNKVGLNAQGAITGTSREALNISIDSTTGAQTGRAFFYSGTARFAHATLKVSGIPVMAKKDDPDYGPWGGRGASLYLDDVSMSTEGIRFNVQGASSTVQMKDSTFMVKGTFTKKNFFGFVLDKEALGFIGGTPSLIEGSHIIVDGAVFTMQGRQTYRNSTIEVKNSGMGAMNINWGANVTFDSSTIKVDENVSQTKIVVGGSSEAVNDRSSVTLTGDTVLLTPAKGTGATTYDGIALGPTGQAFVVTGGSYLTAFDGKSNLANTQATNGEANGNEKLSLFTLADSSVSVLNPLNKNGQAYEYRVANATSDGQKHVWVPAATMTFALNDPALADDAKISAAKFADKSTADKTVKAIRGHAVAVASSVVAGSTEVPAEPSAEGYEFLGWFYKDASGKEQAFDAAATAVTGDMTVYAKWENPA
;
A
#
# COMPACT_ATOMS: atom_id res chain seq x y z
N PRO A 1 -45.65 5.86 -4.76
CA PRO A 1 -45.90 6.75 -5.92
C PRO A 1 -44.56 7.14 -6.53
N ALA A 2 -44.42 7.02 -7.86
CA ALA A 2 -43.24 7.53 -8.57
C ALA A 2 -43.46 9.01 -8.87
N ALA A 3 -42.52 9.88 -8.49
CA ALA A 3 -42.60 11.31 -8.73
C ALA A 3 -41.31 11.83 -9.35
N THR A 4 -41.44 12.62 -10.42
CA THR A 4 -40.31 13.26 -11.09
C THR A 4 -40.25 14.73 -10.71
N ILE A 5 -39.13 15.18 -10.17
CA ILE A 5 -38.87 16.59 -9.88
C ILE A 5 -38.29 17.22 -11.16
N PRO A 6 -38.99 18.18 -11.79
CA PRO A 6 -38.59 18.71 -13.09
C PRO A 6 -37.42 19.69 -12.97
N ALA A 7 -36.77 19.97 -14.10
CA ALA A 7 -35.68 20.94 -14.19
C ALA A 7 -36.09 22.30 -13.60
N GLY A 8 -35.16 22.95 -12.90
CA GLY A 8 -35.39 24.26 -12.28
C GLY A 8 -36.16 24.22 -10.95
N VAL A 9 -36.56 23.04 -10.47
CA VAL A 9 -37.25 22.88 -9.19
C VAL A 9 -36.30 22.37 -8.11
N THR A 10 -36.33 23.03 -6.95
CA THR A 10 -35.77 22.53 -5.70
C THR A 10 -36.90 21.98 -4.83
N LEU A 11 -36.90 20.67 -4.61
CA LEU A 11 -37.74 20.03 -3.61
C LEU A 11 -37.06 20.15 -2.24
N VAL A 12 -37.72 20.84 -1.31
CA VAL A 12 -37.24 21.04 0.07
C VAL A 12 -38.06 20.16 1.02
N VAL A 13 -37.37 19.35 1.82
CA VAL A 13 -37.97 18.61 2.94
C VAL A 13 -37.81 19.47 4.20
N SER A 14 -38.91 20.10 4.62
CA SER A 14 -38.92 21.09 5.71
C SER A 14 -39.38 20.54 7.08
N ALA A 15 -39.73 19.26 7.14
CA ALA A 15 -40.07 18.55 8.37
C ALA A 15 -39.83 17.05 8.17
N ASP A 16 -39.64 16.32 9.26
CA ASP A 16 -39.46 14.87 9.20
C ASP A 16 -40.57 14.21 8.38
N THR A 17 -40.18 13.51 7.33
CA THR A 17 -41.10 12.99 6.33
C THR A 17 -40.82 11.52 6.08
N THR A 18 -41.88 10.71 6.08
CA THR A 18 -41.80 9.28 5.77
C THR A 18 -42.61 8.99 4.51
N MET A 19 -41.99 8.30 3.55
CA MET A 19 -42.63 7.82 2.33
C MET A 19 -42.54 6.29 2.27
N ALA A 20 -43.68 5.63 2.07
CA ALA A 20 -43.74 4.17 1.90
C ALA A 20 -44.10 3.81 0.46
N GLY A 21 -43.36 2.85 -0.10
CA GLY A 21 -43.58 2.25 -1.41
C GLY A 21 -44.12 0.81 -1.30
N ALA A 22 -44.58 0.30 -2.44
CA ALA A 22 -44.99 -1.10 -2.62
C ALA A 22 -44.38 -1.67 -3.91
N GLY A 23 -43.06 -1.55 -4.06
CA GLY A 23 -42.29 -2.07 -5.19
C GLY A 23 -42.22 -1.15 -6.43
N ALA A 24 -42.80 0.04 -6.38
CA ALA A 24 -42.61 1.06 -7.42
C ALA A 24 -41.34 1.90 -7.18
N ASN A 25 -40.92 2.70 -8.16
CA ASN A 25 -39.91 3.74 -7.95
C ASN A 25 -40.46 4.90 -7.12
N GLY A 26 -39.58 5.59 -6.40
CA GLY A 26 -39.86 6.77 -5.58
C GLY A 26 -39.56 8.07 -6.34
N LEU A 27 -38.62 8.87 -5.83
CA LEU A 27 -38.25 10.16 -6.39
C LEU A 27 -37.27 10.01 -7.55
N THR A 28 -37.54 10.71 -8.65
CA THR A 28 -36.58 10.92 -9.75
C THR A 28 -36.26 12.40 -9.85
N LEU A 29 -35.00 12.77 -9.61
CA LEU A 29 -34.52 14.14 -9.82
C LEU A 29 -34.05 14.28 -11.27
N ALA A 30 -34.78 15.06 -12.07
CA ALA A 30 -34.41 15.32 -13.46
C ALA A 30 -33.21 16.29 -13.53
N LYS A 31 -32.50 16.30 -14.67
CA LYS A 31 -31.42 17.26 -14.92
C LYS A 31 -31.84 18.70 -14.56
N GLY A 32 -31.04 19.39 -13.75
CA GLY A 32 -31.29 20.76 -13.29
C GLY A 32 -32.26 20.87 -12.12
N SER A 33 -32.69 19.77 -11.51
CA SER A 33 -33.47 19.77 -10.27
C SER A 33 -32.60 19.52 -9.04
N THR A 34 -33.13 19.85 -7.87
CA THR A 34 -32.44 19.66 -6.58
C THR A 34 -33.37 19.05 -5.53
N LEU A 35 -32.85 18.13 -4.73
CA LEU A 35 -33.46 17.70 -3.46
C LEU A 35 -32.58 18.16 -2.30
N ARG A 36 -33.21 18.79 -1.31
CA ARG A 36 -32.56 19.27 -0.08
C ARG A 36 -33.46 19.02 1.12
N GLY A 37 -32.92 18.54 2.22
CA GLY A 37 -33.51 18.62 3.55
C GLY A 37 -33.06 19.89 4.29
N GLU A 38 -33.93 20.43 5.12
CA GLU A 38 -33.52 21.46 6.09
C GLU A 38 -32.64 20.86 7.19
N ASN A 39 -31.91 21.71 7.91
CA ASN A 39 -31.00 21.25 8.95
C ASN A 39 -31.76 20.47 10.03
N GLY A 40 -31.25 19.28 10.39
CA GLY A 40 -31.88 18.40 11.37
C GLY A 40 -33.12 17.65 10.87
N VAL A 41 -33.54 17.85 9.61
CA VAL A 41 -34.71 17.18 9.04
C VAL A 41 -34.32 15.86 8.38
N THR A 42 -35.14 14.83 8.61
CA THR A 42 -34.97 13.49 8.05
C THR A 42 -36.03 13.18 6.99
N LEU A 43 -35.58 12.76 5.80
CA LEU A 43 -36.41 12.06 4.82
C LEU A 43 -36.21 10.55 4.94
N SER A 44 -37.24 9.84 5.37
CA SER A 44 -37.27 8.37 5.43
C SER A 44 -38.05 7.81 4.25
N MET A 45 -37.45 6.90 3.48
CA MET A 45 -38.12 6.22 2.36
C MET A 45 -37.91 4.71 2.47
N SER A 46 -38.97 3.90 2.33
CA SER A 46 -38.90 2.44 2.36
C SER A 46 -39.90 1.77 1.43
N GLY A 47 -39.66 0.52 1.03
CA GLY A 47 -40.59 -0.26 0.20
C GLY A 47 -40.56 0.05 -1.30
N PHE A 48 -39.58 0.84 -1.77
CA PHE A 48 -39.42 1.17 -3.20
C PHE A 48 -38.44 0.24 -3.91
N ASP A 49 -38.64 0.08 -5.22
CA ASP A 49 -37.67 -0.57 -6.12
C ASP A 49 -36.40 0.29 -6.24
N THR A 50 -36.58 1.60 -6.44
CA THR A 50 -35.55 2.62 -6.26
C THR A 50 -36.14 3.80 -5.49
N ALA A 51 -35.63 4.13 -4.31
CA ALA A 51 -36.17 5.24 -3.52
C ALA A 51 -35.82 6.59 -4.12
N ILE A 52 -34.55 6.84 -4.45
CA ILE A 52 -34.10 8.08 -5.08
C ILE A 52 -33.21 7.77 -6.29
N LEU A 53 -33.60 8.29 -7.46
CA LEU A 53 -32.76 8.39 -8.64
C LEU A 53 -32.34 9.85 -8.84
N VAL A 54 -31.03 10.11 -8.81
CA VAL A 54 -30.46 11.43 -9.10
C VAL A 54 -29.88 11.40 -10.51
N GLN A 55 -30.60 11.90 -11.52
CA GLN A 55 -30.12 11.86 -12.90
C GLN A 55 -28.89 12.75 -13.10
N ASN A 56 -28.14 12.49 -14.17
CA ASN A 56 -27.00 13.33 -14.54
C ASN A 56 -27.41 14.81 -14.67
N GLY A 57 -26.70 15.69 -13.96
CA GLY A 57 -26.98 17.12 -13.86
C GLY A 57 -28.09 17.51 -12.86
N ALA A 58 -28.64 16.56 -12.10
CA ALA A 58 -29.44 16.84 -10.90
C ALA A 58 -28.56 16.83 -9.65
N THR A 59 -29.09 17.37 -8.54
CA THR A 59 -28.36 17.45 -7.27
C THR A 59 -29.20 16.90 -6.11
N LEU A 60 -28.62 16.00 -5.32
CA LEU A 60 -29.05 15.73 -3.96
C LEU A 60 -28.03 16.40 -3.02
N THR A 61 -28.51 17.27 -2.15
CA THR A 61 -27.67 18.08 -1.25
C THR A 61 -28.15 17.93 0.20
N ASP A 62 -27.65 18.79 1.10
CA ASP A 62 -27.86 18.84 2.55
C ASP A 62 -29.15 18.18 3.04
N GLY A 63 -29.05 17.46 4.15
CA GLY A 63 -30.16 16.75 4.78
C GLY A 63 -29.76 15.37 5.28
N THR A 64 -30.66 14.76 6.05
CA THR A 64 -30.53 13.37 6.50
C THR A 64 -31.49 12.48 5.71
N TYR A 65 -30.96 11.51 4.98
CA TYR A 65 -31.72 10.62 4.11
C TYR A 65 -31.61 9.17 4.60
N VAL A 66 -32.70 8.62 5.12
CA VAL A 66 -32.80 7.23 5.59
C VAL A 66 -33.55 6.42 4.55
N LEU A 67 -32.82 5.71 3.70
CA LEU A 67 -33.34 5.02 2.52
C LEU A 67 -33.34 3.50 2.73
N ASN A 68 -33.66 3.05 3.94
CA ASN A 68 -33.65 1.64 4.34
C ASN A 68 -34.88 0.88 3.82
N GLY A 69 -34.75 -0.43 3.62
CA GLY A 69 -35.85 -1.30 3.19
C GLY A 69 -36.31 -1.07 1.76
N ASN A 70 -35.42 -0.55 0.90
CA ASN A 70 -35.61 -0.42 -0.55
C ASN A 70 -34.73 -1.42 -1.27
N LYS A 71 -35.09 -1.84 -2.48
CA LYS A 71 -34.19 -2.67 -3.30
C LYS A 71 -32.94 -1.88 -3.72
N VAL A 72 -33.14 -0.61 -4.06
CA VAL A 72 -32.10 0.41 -4.24
C VAL A 72 -32.52 1.65 -3.45
N GLY A 73 -31.76 2.04 -2.44
CA GLY A 73 -31.97 3.32 -1.76
C GLY A 73 -31.60 4.50 -2.66
N LEU A 74 -30.41 4.46 -3.26
CA LEU A 74 -29.88 5.55 -4.07
C LEU A 74 -29.28 5.05 -5.39
N ASN A 75 -29.72 5.65 -6.49
CA ASN A 75 -29.10 5.54 -7.80
C ASN A 75 -28.52 6.91 -8.20
N ALA A 76 -27.20 7.06 -8.07
CA ALA A 76 -26.49 8.31 -8.24
C ALA A 76 -25.91 8.47 -9.66
N GLN A 77 -26.41 9.43 -10.41
CA GLN A 77 -25.87 9.81 -11.73
C GLN A 77 -25.48 11.28 -11.81
N GLY A 78 -26.04 12.11 -10.94
CA GLY A 78 -25.69 13.52 -10.76
C GLY A 78 -24.84 13.78 -9.53
N ALA A 79 -24.95 15.00 -8.99
CA ALA A 79 -24.20 15.44 -7.83
C ALA A 79 -24.87 14.99 -6.52
N ILE A 80 -24.07 14.42 -5.63
CA ILE A 80 -24.40 14.07 -4.24
C ILE A 80 -23.46 14.93 -3.38
N THR A 81 -23.87 16.16 -3.13
CA THR A 81 -22.96 17.21 -2.65
C THR A 81 -23.57 18.01 -1.52
N GLY A 82 -22.98 17.89 -0.33
CA GLY A 82 -23.32 18.73 0.82
C GLY A 82 -22.56 20.05 0.83
N THR A 83 -22.95 20.94 1.74
CA THR A 83 -22.19 22.14 2.10
C THR A 83 -21.03 21.83 3.05
N SER A 84 -21.14 20.74 3.82
CA SER A 84 -20.06 20.10 4.59
C SER A 84 -20.33 18.60 4.70
N ARG A 85 -19.31 17.82 5.09
CA ARG A 85 -19.44 16.36 5.28
C ARG A 85 -20.55 15.97 6.26
N GLU A 86 -20.78 16.80 7.27
CA GLU A 86 -21.80 16.62 8.30
C GLU A 86 -23.19 17.07 7.85
N ALA A 87 -23.27 17.95 6.85
CA ALA A 87 -24.54 18.50 6.35
C ALA A 87 -25.31 17.50 5.48
N LEU A 88 -24.63 16.54 4.85
CA LEU A 88 -25.24 15.51 4.00
C LEU A 88 -24.98 14.11 4.56
N ASN A 89 -26.01 13.52 5.16
CA ASN A 89 -25.97 12.16 5.72
C ASN A 89 -26.94 11.23 4.99
N ILE A 90 -26.44 10.11 4.49
CA ILE A 90 -27.24 9.12 3.77
C ILE A 90 -27.01 7.74 4.39
N SER A 91 -28.08 7.12 4.88
CA SER A 91 -28.09 5.74 5.36
C SER A 91 -28.95 4.90 4.44
N ILE A 92 -28.43 3.75 4.01
CA ILE A 92 -29.12 2.78 3.18
C ILE A 92 -28.86 1.39 3.75
N ASP A 93 -29.89 0.72 4.22
CA ASP A 93 -29.87 -0.71 4.52
C ASP A 93 -30.92 -1.43 3.67
N SER A 94 -30.47 -2.19 2.69
CA SER A 94 -31.30 -3.03 1.80
C SER A 94 -31.16 -4.51 2.11
N THR A 95 -30.60 -4.88 3.26
CA THR A 95 -30.48 -6.27 3.72
C THR A 95 -31.75 -6.76 4.40
N THR A 96 -32.55 -5.83 4.93
CA THR A 96 -33.80 -6.09 5.65
C THR A 96 -34.90 -5.13 5.17
N GLY A 97 -36.17 -5.40 5.53
CA GLY A 97 -37.31 -4.53 5.23
C GLY A 97 -38.24 -5.04 4.12
N ALA A 98 -39.13 -4.16 3.65
CA ALA A 98 -40.20 -4.51 2.70
C ALA A 98 -39.68 -4.82 1.29
N GLN A 99 -38.53 -4.25 0.91
CA GLN A 99 -37.76 -4.60 -0.27
C GLN A 99 -36.31 -4.82 0.14
N THR A 100 -35.64 -5.76 -0.51
CA THR A 100 -34.21 -6.04 -0.32
C THR A 100 -33.47 -6.04 -1.66
N GLY A 101 -32.18 -5.76 -1.63
CA GLY A 101 -31.39 -5.67 -2.86
C GLY A 101 -30.00 -5.09 -2.66
N ARG A 102 -29.43 -4.58 -3.76
CA ARG A 102 -28.05 -4.08 -3.83
C ARG A 102 -27.82 -2.76 -3.09
N ALA A 103 -28.88 -2.07 -2.66
CA ALA A 103 -28.86 -0.77 -1.98
C ALA A 103 -28.43 0.44 -2.82
N PHE A 104 -27.36 0.33 -3.60
CA PHE A 104 -26.72 1.49 -4.20
C PHE A 104 -26.23 1.24 -5.61
N PHE A 105 -26.45 2.24 -6.48
CA PHE A 105 -25.89 2.31 -7.82
C PHE A 105 -25.28 3.68 -8.06
N TYR A 106 -24.24 3.73 -8.88
CA TYR A 106 -23.70 4.98 -9.39
C TYR A 106 -23.26 4.86 -10.85
N SER A 107 -23.11 6.00 -11.51
CA SER A 107 -22.55 6.10 -12.87
C SER A 107 -21.30 6.97 -12.89
N GLY A 108 -20.58 6.99 -14.02
CA GLY A 108 -19.30 7.71 -14.14
C GLY A 108 -19.43 9.25 -14.12
N THR A 109 -20.67 9.75 -14.22
CA THR A 109 -20.98 11.18 -14.08
C THR A 109 -21.30 11.57 -12.64
N ALA A 110 -21.50 10.59 -11.75
CA ALA A 110 -21.77 10.87 -10.35
C ALA A 110 -20.58 11.62 -9.71
N ARG A 111 -20.88 12.56 -8.83
CA ARG A 111 -19.89 13.28 -8.01
C ARG A 111 -20.34 13.24 -6.58
N PHE A 112 -19.50 12.73 -5.70
CA PHE A 112 -19.75 12.75 -4.26
C PHE A 112 -18.80 13.77 -3.65
N ALA A 113 -19.35 14.76 -2.95
CA ALA A 113 -18.54 15.75 -2.25
C ALA A 113 -19.19 16.13 -0.93
N HIS A 114 -18.39 16.31 0.13
CA HIS A 114 -18.87 16.76 1.43
C HIS A 114 -20.06 15.92 1.92
N ALA A 115 -19.88 14.60 2.01
CA ALA A 115 -20.99 13.69 2.33
C ALA A 115 -20.57 12.50 3.17
N THR A 116 -21.51 12.01 3.99
CA THR A 116 -21.40 10.77 4.73
C THR A 116 -22.42 9.75 4.21
N LEU A 117 -21.93 8.58 3.76
CA LEU A 117 -22.74 7.50 3.21
C LEU A 117 -22.46 6.19 3.96
N LYS A 118 -23.50 5.58 4.52
CA LYS A 118 -23.46 4.22 5.05
C LYS A 118 -24.42 3.35 4.27
N VAL A 119 -23.89 2.30 3.63
CA VAL A 119 -24.63 1.49 2.66
C VAL A 119 -24.45 0.01 2.97
N SER A 120 -25.53 -0.71 3.24
CA SER A 120 -25.54 -2.17 3.39
C SER A 120 -26.49 -2.77 2.36
N GLY A 121 -25.97 -3.68 1.55
CA GLY A 121 -26.72 -4.32 0.47
C GLY A 121 -26.46 -5.82 0.41
N ILE A 122 -27.35 -6.53 -0.26
CA ILE A 122 -27.17 -7.94 -0.59
C ILE A 122 -26.49 -7.99 -1.98
N PRO A 123 -25.39 -8.73 -2.15
CA PRO A 123 -24.81 -8.94 -3.47
C PRO A 123 -25.84 -9.61 -4.37
N VAL A 124 -26.21 -8.98 -5.49
CA VAL A 124 -27.17 -9.57 -6.41
C VAL A 124 -26.40 -10.36 -7.46
N MET A 125 -26.41 -11.70 -7.37
CA MET A 125 -25.62 -12.58 -8.27
C MET A 125 -26.50 -13.44 -9.18
N ALA A 126 -27.78 -13.08 -9.30
CA ALA A 126 -28.80 -13.96 -9.85
C ALA A 126 -28.71 -14.14 -11.38
N LYS A 127 -28.19 -13.17 -12.14
CA LYS A 127 -28.23 -13.19 -13.61
C LYS A 127 -26.99 -12.55 -14.23
N LYS A 128 -26.64 -12.95 -15.46
CA LYS A 128 -25.41 -12.52 -16.17
C LYS A 128 -25.31 -11.01 -16.41
N ASP A 129 -26.46 -10.36 -16.54
CA ASP A 129 -26.63 -8.92 -16.71
C ASP A 129 -26.53 -8.14 -15.39
N ASP A 130 -26.50 -8.81 -14.24
CA ASP A 130 -26.31 -8.14 -12.95
C ASP A 130 -24.94 -7.47 -12.89
N PRO A 131 -24.85 -6.20 -12.44
CA PRO A 131 -23.57 -5.53 -12.21
C PRO A 131 -22.64 -6.31 -11.30
N ASP A 132 -23.15 -7.06 -10.32
CA ASP A 132 -22.35 -7.93 -9.45
C ASP A 132 -22.20 -9.35 -10.02
N TYR A 133 -22.65 -9.64 -11.24
CA TYR A 133 -22.46 -10.97 -11.78
C TYR A 133 -21.00 -11.27 -12.12
N GLY A 134 -20.56 -12.47 -11.74
CA GLY A 134 -19.29 -13.04 -12.21
C GLY A 134 -18.09 -12.74 -11.32
N PRO A 135 -16.90 -13.24 -11.72
CA PRO A 135 -15.68 -13.15 -10.93
C PRO A 135 -15.18 -11.71 -10.71
N TRP A 136 -15.50 -10.81 -11.64
CA TRP A 136 -15.18 -9.37 -11.59
C TRP A 136 -16.43 -8.52 -11.35
N GLY A 137 -17.51 -9.12 -10.80
CA GLY A 137 -18.74 -8.40 -10.52
C GLY A 137 -18.48 -7.13 -9.68
N GLY A 138 -19.29 -6.12 -9.90
CA GLY A 138 -19.00 -4.71 -9.62
C GLY A 138 -18.80 -4.01 -10.96
N ARG A 139 -19.85 -3.48 -11.58
CA ARG A 139 -19.69 -2.57 -12.72
C ARG A 139 -19.47 -1.15 -12.19
N GLY A 140 -18.33 -0.94 -11.54
CA GLY A 140 -17.96 0.37 -11.08
C GLY A 140 -17.63 1.26 -12.27
N ALA A 141 -18.40 2.31 -12.45
CA ALA A 141 -18.00 3.41 -13.31
C ALA A 141 -16.89 4.22 -12.62
N SER A 142 -16.35 5.25 -13.28
CA SER A 142 -15.40 6.16 -12.64
C SER A 142 -15.95 6.68 -11.31
N LEU A 143 -15.11 6.67 -10.27
CA LEU A 143 -15.48 7.06 -8.92
C LEU A 143 -14.78 8.37 -8.55
N TYR A 144 -15.55 9.34 -8.06
CA TYR A 144 -15.07 10.66 -7.69
C TYR A 144 -15.56 10.99 -6.28
N LEU A 145 -14.64 11.05 -5.33
CA LEU A 145 -14.89 11.36 -3.93
C LEU A 145 -14.03 12.55 -3.51
N ASP A 146 -14.63 13.59 -2.93
CA ASP A 146 -13.95 14.78 -2.42
C ASP A 146 -14.52 15.13 -1.04
N ASP A 147 -13.75 14.96 0.03
CA ASP A 147 -14.23 15.16 1.41
C ASP A 147 -15.46 14.27 1.73
N VAL A 148 -15.35 12.98 1.42
CA VAL A 148 -16.44 11.99 1.58
C VAL A 148 -16.05 10.91 2.58
N SER A 149 -16.99 10.51 3.44
CA SER A 149 -16.92 9.28 4.23
C SER A 149 -17.94 8.27 3.70
N MET A 150 -17.49 7.23 3.01
CA MET A 150 -18.36 6.21 2.43
C MET A 150 -17.99 4.82 2.97
N SER A 151 -18.93 4.14 3.62
CA SER A 151 -18.78 2.75 4.05
C SER A 151 -19.83 1.87 3.38
N THR A 152 -19.39 0.74 2.83
CA THR A 152 -20.25 -0.21 2.13
C THR A 152 -20.09 -1.60 2.71
N GLU A 153 -21.20 -2.33 2.88
CA GLU A 153 -21.21 -3.72 3.33
C GLU A 153 -22.03 -4.59 2.39
N GLY A 154 -21.46 -5.72 1.96
CA GLY A 154 -22.12 -6.66 1.05
C GLY A 154 -22.24 -6.16 -0.39
N ILE A 155 -21.50 -5.12 -0.78
CA ILE A 155 -21.50 -4.54 -2.12
C ILE A 155 -20.08 -4.57 -2.70
N ARG A 156 -19.95 -4.94 -3.97
CA ARG A 156 -18.66 -4.91 -4.69
C ARG A 156 -18.44 -3.60 -5.44
N PHE A 157 -17.18 -3.19 -5.46
CA PHE A 157 -16.68 -1.99 -6.11
C PHE A 157 -15.49 -2.32 -7.01
N ASN A 158 -15.76 -2.89 -8.18
CA ASN A 158 -14.76 -3.03 -9.23
C ASN A 158 -14.91 -1.87 -10.23
N VAL A 159 -14.16 -0.79 -10.02
CA VAL A 159 -14.07 0.34 -10.95
C VAL A 159 -13.28 -0.12 -12.16
N GLN A 160 -13.97 -0.40 -13.27
CA GLN A 160 -13.38 -1.13 -14.40
C GLN A 160 -13.73 -0.52 -15.76
N GLY A 161 -12.82 -0.66 -16.72
CA GLY A 161 -13.01 -0.19 -18.10
C GLY A 161 -11.93 0.78 -18.57
N ALA A 162 -11.72 0.87 -19.89
CA ALA A 162 -10.64 1.65 -20.48
C ALA A 162 -10.66 3.14 -20.09
N SER A 163 -11.86 3.71 -19.92
CA SER A 163 -12.06 5.12 -19.54
C SER A 163 -12.36 5.32 -18.04
N SER A 164 -12.25 4.26 -17.24
CA SER A 164 -12.57 4.32 -15.80
C SER A 164 -11.37 4.83 -15.01
N THR A 165 -11.65 5.67 -14.01
CA THR A 165 -10.67 6.25 -13.08
C THR A 165 -11.24 6.33 -11.67
N VAL A 166 -10.35 6.38 -10.68
CA VAL A 166 -10.69 6.73 -9.31
C VAL A 166 -9.99 8.02 -8.95
N GLN A 167 -10.76 9.02 -8.54
CA GLN A 167 -10.29 10.30 -8.02
C GLN A 167 -10.80 10.42 -6.60
N MET A 168 -9.89 10.45 -5.63
CA MET A 168 -10.22 10.54 -4.22
C MET A 168 -9.36 11.61 -3.56
N LYS A 169 -10.00 12.54 -2.86
CA LYS A 169 -9.32 13.58 -2.11
C LYS A 169 -9.93 13.70 -0.72
N ASP A 170 -9.07 13.64 0.30
CA ASP A 170 -9.45 13.81 1.71
C ASP A 170 -10.61 12.88 2.13
N SER A 171 -10.75 11.72 1.49
CA SER A 171 -11.91 10.83 1.62
C SER A 171 -11.59 9.56 2.41
N THR A 172 -12.57 9.02 3.12
CA THR A 172 -12.53 7.65 3.64
C THR A 172 -13.47 6.76 2.83
N PHE A 173 -12.97 5.65 2.30
CA PHE A 173 -13.77 4.67 1.57
C PHE A 173 -13.54 3.26 2.10
N MET A 174 -14.59 2.68 2.69
CA MET A 174 -14.57 1.32 3.24
C MET A 174 -15.46 0.39 2.42
N VAL A 175 -14.90 -0.76 2.04
CA VAL A 175 -15.65 -1.88 1.48
C VAL A 175 -15.51 -3.07 2.43
N LYS A 176 -16.65 -3.57 2.90
CA LYS A 176 -16.75 -4.71 3.79
C LYS A 176 -17.55 -5.84 3.15
N GLY A 177 -17.07 -7.06 3.28
CA GLY A 177 -17.84 -8.25 2.96
C GLY A 177 -16.98 -9.42 2.51
N THR A 178 -17.57 -10.61 2.59
CA THR A 178 -16.98 -11.85 2.06
C THR A 178 -17.81 -12.30 0.86
N PHE A 179 -17.20 -12.37 -0.31
CA PHE A 179 -17.90 -12.65 -1.57
C PHE A 179 -17.53 -14.03 -2.08
N THR A 180 -18.31 -15.03 -1.65
CA THR A 180 -18.03 -16.44 -1.95
C THR A 180 -18.57 -16.84 -3.32
N LYS A 181 -17.75 -17.46 -4.18
CA LYS A 181 -18.25 -18.28 -5.30
C LYS A 181 -17.33 -19.47 -5.61
N LYS A 182 -17.94 -20.62 -5.91
CA LYS A 182 -17.28 -21.79 -6.54
C LYS A 182 -16.92 -21.47 -8.01
N ASN A 183 -15.68 -21.73 -8.42
CA ASN A 183 -15.29 -21.64 -9.83
C ASN A 183 -15.68 -22.90 -10.64
N PHE A 184 -15.44 -22.89 -11.95
CA PHE A 184 -15.70 -23.98 -12.91
C PHE A 184 -14.97 -25.30 -12.57
N PHE A 185 -13.96 -25.25 -11.69
CA PHE A 185 -13.14 -26.38 -11.24
C PHE A 185 -13.45 -26.83 -9.79
N GLY A 186 -14.50 -26.29 -9.16
CA GLY A 186 -14.93 -26.69 -7.82
C GLY A 186 -14.18 -26.03 -6.65
N PHE A 187 -13.23 -25.11 -6.89
CA PHE A 187 -12.57 -24.36 -5.83
C PHE A 187 -13.44 -23.21 -5.33
N VAL A 188 -13.50 -23.03 -4.01
CA VAL A 188 -14.00 -21.80 -3.38
C VAL A 188 -12.87 -20.78 -3.46
N LEU A 189 -13.10 -19.69 -4.20
CA LEU A 189 -12.26 -18.50 -4.13
C LEU A 189 -13.14 -17.41 -3.51
N ASP A 190 -12.77 -16.89 -2.35
CA ASP A 190 -13.36 -15.62 -1.89
C ASP A 190 -12.87 -14.54 -2.86
N LYS A 191 -13.75 -13.83 -3.57
CA LYS A 191 -13.29 -12.92 -4.64
C LYS A 191 -13.30 -11.47 -4.23
N GLU A 192 -12.38 -10.74 -4.85
CA GLU A 192 -12.15 -9.30 -4.80
C GLU A 192 -13.43 -8.49 -4.56
N ALA A 193 -13.43 -7.71 -3.48
CA ALA A 193 -14.52 -6.81 -3.17
C ALA A 193 -14.29 -5.41 -3.74
N LEU A 194 -13.02 -5.04 -3.87
CA LEU A 194 -12.56 -3.76 -4.34
C LEU A 194 -11.52 -3.97 -5.44
N GLY A 195 -11.78 -3.39 -6.60
CA GLY A 195 -10.90 -3.46 -7.75
C GLY A 195 -10.81 -2.08 -8.38
N PHE A 196 -9.62 -1.50 -8.44
CA PHE A 196 -9.36 -0.32 -9.26
C PHE A 196 -8.67 -0.80 -10.53
N ILE A 197 -9.48 -1.06 -11.56
CA ILE A 197 -9.10 -1.80 -12.77
C ILE A 197 -9.38 -0.91 -14.01
N GLY A 198 -8.96 0.35 -13.90
CA GLY A 198 -9.21 1.39 -14.90
C GLY A 198 -8.05 1.51 -15.91
N GLY A 199 -8.38 1.89 -17.14
CA GLY A 199 -7.37 2.24 -18.16
C GLY A 199 -6.89 3.70 -18.07
N THR A 200 -7.60 4.55 -17.31
CA THR A 200 -7.22 5.95 -17.08
C THR A 200 -6.53 6.09 -15.73
N PRO A 201 -5.49 6.94 -15.59
CA PRO A 201 -4.79 7.11 -14.31
C PRO A 201 -5.73 7.47 -13.15
N SER A 202 -5.52 6.84 -12.00
CA SER A 202 -6.21 7.14 -10.75
C SER A 202 -5.31 7.92 -9.80
N LEU A 203 -5.90 8.86 -9.06
CA LEU A 203 -5.21 9.68 -8.06
C LEU A 203 -5.99 9.65 -6.75
N ILE A 204 -5.29 9.26 -5.69
CA ILE A 204 -5.81 9.16 -4.34
C ILE A 204 -4.90 10.00 -3.44
N GLU A 205 -5.43 11.09 -2.89
CA GLU A 205 -4.68 12.07 -2.09
C GLU A 205 -5.34 12.28 -0.73
N GLY A 206 -4.55 12.28 0.35
CA GLY A 206 -5.04 12.55 1.70
C GLY A 206 -6.13 11.56 2.17
N SER A 207 -6.23 10.40 1.54
CA SER A 207 -7.42 9.54 1.63
C SER A 207 -7.13 8.21 2.32
N HIS A 208 -8.17 7.58 2.85
CA HIS A 208 -8.10 6.31 3.56
C HIS A 208 -9.00 5.27 2.89
N ILE A 209 -8.42 4.19 2.38
CA ILE A 209 -9.14 3.04 1.82
C ILE A 209 -9.06 1.88 2.80
N ILE A 210 -10.21 1.29 3.11
CA ILE A 210 -10.33 0.13 4.00
C ILE A 210 -11.00 -1.00 3.24
N VAL A 211 -10.34 -2.15 3.16
CA VAL A 211 -10.90 -3.39 2.61
C VAL A 211 -10.99 -4.44 3.71
N ASP A 212 -12.21 -4.82 4.06
CA ASP A 212 -12.50 -5.71 5.18
C ASP A 212 -13.22 -6.97 4.70
N GLY A 213 -12.56 -8.12 4.78
CA GLY A 213 -13.09 -9.41 4.37
C GLY A 213 -12.72 -9.86 2.95
N ALA A 214 -11.92 -9.10 2.21
CA ALA A 214 -11.61 -9.37 0.81
C ALA A 214 -10.23 -8.85 0.35
N VAL A 215 -9.87 -9.18 -0.90
CA VAL A 215 -8.65 -8.73 -1.59
C VAL A 215 -8.88 -7.37 -2.27
N PHE A 216 -7.86 -6.50 -2.26
CA PHE A 216 -7.81 -5.29 -3.09
C PHE A 216 -6.99 -5.52 -4.37
N THR A 217 -7.62 -5.38 -5.54
CA THR A 217 -6.95 -5.54 -6.83
C THR A 217 -6.75 -4.21 -7.57
N MET A 218 -5.58 -4.07 -8.18
CA MET A 218 -5.13 -2.88 -8.89
C MET A 218 -4.65 -3.24 -10.29
N GLN A 219 -5.13 -2.48 -11.28
CA GLN A 219 -4.63 -2.42 -12.65
C GLN A 219 -4.45 -0.95 -13.06
N GLY A 220 -3.67 -0.72 -14.12
CA GLY A 220 -3.47 0.60 -14.72
C GLY A 220 -2.54 1.46 -13.88
N ARG A 221 -2.52 2.76 -14.17
CA ARG A 221 -1.68 3.72 -13.44
C ARG A 221 -2.42 4.24 -12.22
N GLN A 222 -1.81 4.11 -11.05
CA GLN A 222 -2.40 4.60 -9.79
C GLN A 222 -1.35 5.32 -8.96
N THR A 223 -1.74 6.44 -8.36
CA THR A 223 -0.89 7.20 -7.46
C THR A 223 -1.62 7.47 -6.15
N TYR A 224 -1.00 7.08 -5.06
CA TYR A 224 -1.44 7.30 -3.69
C TYR A 224 -0.46 8.29 -3.04
N ARG A 225 -0.96 9.43 -2.57
CA ARG A 225 -0.15 10.44 -1.86
C ARG A 225 -0.74 10.72 -0.51
N ASN A 226 0.11 10.70 0.53
CA ASN A 226 -0.33 10.98 1.90
C ASN A 226 -1.60 10.20 2.28
N SER A 227 -1.70 8.97 1.80
CA SER A 227 -2.92 8.17 1.88
C SER A 227 -2.68 6.88 2.62
N THR A 228 -3.73 6.28 3.15
CA THR A 228 -3.67 5.02 3.88
C THR A 228 -4.49 3.97 3.16
N ILE A 229 -3.92 2.77 3.00
CA ILE A 229 -4.65 1.56 2.62
C ILE A 229 -4.58 0.59 3.79
N GLU A 230 -5.73 0.09 4.24
CA GLU A 230 -5.84 -0.97 5.23
C GLU A 230 -6.59 -2.16 4.62
N VAL A 231 -5.96 -3.34 4.64
CA VAL A 231 -6.63 -4.61 4.30
C VAL A 231 -6.71 -5.49 5.54
N LYS A 232 -7.90 -5.97 5.87
CA LYS A 232 -8.16 -6.79 7.06
C LYS A 232 -9.14 -7.93 6.82
N ASN A 233 -9.06 -8.95 7.68
CA ASN A 233 -9.98 -10.09 7.73
C ASN A 233 -10.19 -10.85 6.41
N SER A 234 -9.27 -10.73 5.45
CA SER A 234 -9.38 -11.42 4.16
C SER A 234 -9.03 -12.90 4.33
N GLY A 235 -9.96 -13.78 3.96
CA GLY A 235 -9.74 -15.23 3.93
C GLY A 235 -8.69 -15.70 2.91
N MET A 236 -8.23 -14.80 2.03
CA MET A 236 -7.21 -15.07 0.99
C MET A 236 -6.01 -14.11 1.11
N GLY A 237 -5.78 -13.28 0.09
CA GLY A 237 -4.64 -12.36 -0.01
C GLY A 237 -4.94 -10.96 0.50
N ALA A 238 -3.90 -10.15 0.64
CA ALA A 238 -4.03 -8.73 0.94
C ALA A 238 -4.35 -7.91 -0.32
N MET A 239 -3.36 -7.81 -1.23
CA MET A 239 -3.43 -6.94 -2.40
C MET A 239 -2.82 -7.61 -3.63
N ASN A 240 -3.39 -7.29 -4.79
CA ASN A 240 -2.95 -7.76 -6.11
C ASN A 240 -2.69 -6.57 -7.03
N ILE A 241 -1.46 -6.40 -7.49
CA ILE A 241 -1.02 -5.39 -8.46
C ILE A 241 -0.68 -6.14 -9.75
N ASN A 242 -1.60 -6.17 -10.71
CA ASN A 242 -1.56 -7.12 -11.82
C ASN A 242 -1.83 -6.49 -13.19
N TRP A 243 -1.56 -7.27 -14.25
CA TRP A 243 -1.90 -6.98 -15.65
C TRP A 243 -1.39 -5.61 -16.14
N GLY A 244 -0.09 -5.37 -15.98
CA GLY A 244 0.55 -4.13 -16.42
C GLY A 244 0.28 -2.94 -15.50
N ALA A 245 -0.07 -3.18 -14.23
CA ALA A 245 -0.28 -2.11 -13.26
C ALA A 245 1.00 -1.30 -13.01
N ASN A 246 0.87 0.01 -12.86
CA ASN A 246 1.95 0.89 -12.44
C ASN A 246 1.45 1.71 -11.24
N VAL A 247 1.81 1.25 -10.04
CA VAL A 247 1.29 1.80 -8.79
C VAL A 247 2.40 2.52 -8.06
N THR A 248 2.13 3.77 -7.66
CA THR A 248 3.05 4.59 -6.86
C THR A 248 2.42 4.93 -5.52
N PHE A 249 3.15 4.69 -4.45
CA PHE A 249 2.87 5.15 -3.09
C PHE A 249 3.91 6.19 -2.70
N ASP A 250 3.46 7.39 -2.43
CA ASP A 250 4.31 8.49 -2.00
C ASP A 250 3.84 8.98 -0.62
N SER A 251 4.74 8.90 0.36
CA SER A 251 4.47 9.25 1.75
C SER A 251 3.14 8.66 2.27
N SER A 252 2.85 7.41 1.89
CA SER A 252 1.57 6.73 2.16
C SER A 252 1.75 5.54 3.09
N THR A 253 0.68 5.13 3.79
CA THR A 253 0.71 3.96 4.68
C THR A 253 -0.01 2.78 4.03
N ILE A 254 0.63 1.62 3.98
CA ILE A 254 0.03 0.36 3.56
C ILE A 254 0.00 -0.56 4.77
N LYS A 255 -1.18 -0.99 5.19
CA LYS A 255 -1.38 -1.87 6.34
C LYS A 255 -2.09 -3.14 5.95
N VAL A 256 -1.47 -4.27 6.28
CA VAL A 256 -2.07 -5.60 6.17
C VAL A 256 -2.25 -6.16 7.58
N ASP A 257 -3.50 -6.42 7.95
CA ASP A 257 -3.87 -6.94 9.27
C ASP A 257 -3.42 -8.41 9.45
N GLU A 258 -3.25 -8.83 10.70
CA GLU A 258 -2.86 -10.19 11.04
C GLU A 258 -3.90 -11.26 10.72
N ASN A 259 -5.17 -10.86 10.59
CA ASN A 259 -6.28 -11.76 10.24
C ASN A 259 -6.41 -11.98 8.73
N VAL A 260 -5.46 -11.52 7.93
CA VAL A 260 -5.38 -11.83 6.49
C VAL A 260 -4.63 -13.16 6.30
N SER A 261 -5.27 -14.15 5.67
CA SER A 261 -4.70 -15.52 5.53
C SER A 261 -3.36 -15.58 4.78
N GLN A 262 -3.18 -14.76 3.76
CA GLN A 262 -1.95 -14.62 2.97
C GLN A 262 -1.59 -13.14 2.92
N THR A 263 -0.69 -12.69 3.80
CA THR A 263 -0.45 -11.25 3.97
C THR A 263 0.42 -10.62 2.87
N LYS A 264 0.92 -11.44 1.92
CA LYS A 264 1.63 -10.93 0.73
C LYS A 264 0.81 -9.95 -0.10
N ILE A 265 1.49 -8.93 -0.57
CA ILE A 265 1.10 -8.04 -1.66
C ILE A 265 1.73 -8.60 -2.94
N VAL A 266 0.91 -9.10 -3.86
CA VAL A 266 1.39 -9.72 -5.10
C VAL A 266 1.51 -8.65 -6.18
N VAL A 267 2.69 -8.54 -6.78
CA VAL A 267 2.93 -7.75 -8.00
C VAL A 267 3.15 -8.74 -9.13
N GLY A 268 2.10 -9.04 -9.90
CA GLY A 268 2.13 -10.09 -10.92
C GLY A 268 2.12 -9.57 -12.35
N GLY A 269 2.15 -10.50 -13.30
CA GLY A 269 1.98 -10.24 -14.73
C GLY A 269 1.37 -11.45 -15.42
N SER A 270 0.68 -11.22 -16.54
CA SER A 270 0.04 -12.28 -17.33
C SER A 270 0.96 -12.90 -18.38
N SER A 271 2.07 -12.23 -18.70
CA SER A 271 3.05 -12.69 -19.68
C SER A 271 4.42 -12.05 -19.42
N GLU A 272 5.43 -12.45 -20.20
CA GLU A 272 6.76 -11.82 -20.22
C GLU A 272 6.81 -10.52 -21.04
N ALA A 273 5.74 -10.20 -21.77
CA ALA A 273 5.64 -8.98 -22.57
C ALA A 273 5.74 -7.75 -21.67
N VAL A 274 6.53 -6.75 -22.08
CA VAL A 274 6.88 -5.59 -21.25
C VAL A 274 5.65 -4.80 -20.82
N ASN A 275 4.63 -4.72 -21.68
CA ASN A 275 3.35 -4.05 -21.42
C ASN A 275 2.45 -4.79 -20.40
N ASP A 276 2.74 -6.04 -20.06
CA ASP A 276 2.01 -6.82 -19.06
C ASP A 276 2.72 -6.86 -17.69
N ARG A 277 3.92 -6.25 -17.59
CA ARG A 277 4.72 -6.23 -16.36
C ARG A 277 4.18 -5.19 -15.40
N SER A 278 3.72 -5.65 -14.25
CA SER A 278 3.31 -4.74 -13.18
C SER A 278 4.50 -4.22 -12.38
N SER A 279 4.33 -3.05 -11.80
CA SER A 279 5.33 -2.36 -11.00
C SER A 279 4.68 -1.68 -9.81
N VAL A 280 5.41 -1.68 -8.70
CA VAL A 280 5.08 -0.90 -7.51
C VAL A 280 6.29 -0.05 -7.13
N THR A 281 6.06 1.24 -6.89
CA THR A 281 7.09 2.22 -6.51
C THR A 281 6.71 2.85 -5.17
N LEU A 282 7.59 2.77 -4.19
CA LEU A 282 7.39 3.32 -2.84
C LEU A 282 8.43 4.42 -2.60
N THR A 283 7.95 5.63 -2.33
CA THR A 283 8.76 6.85 -2.18
C THR A 283 8.37 7.65 -0.95
N GLY A 284 9.14 8.69 -0.65
CA GLY A 284 8.83 9.61 0.44
C GLY A 284 8.82 8.89 1.79
N ASP A 285 7.94 9.33 2.69
CA ASP A 285 7.83 8.79 4.05
C ASP A 285 6.87 7.59 4.12
N THR A 286 6.81 6.77 3.06
CA THR A 286 5.90 5.63 2.93
C THR A 286 6.17 4.58 4.01
N VAL A 287 5.13 3.96 4.56
CA VAL A 287 5.28 2.87 5.54
C VAL A 287 4.54 1.63 5.06
N LEU A 288 5.24 0.49 5.04
CA LEU A 288 4.64 -0.83 4.82
C LEU A 288 4.57 -1.58 6.15
N LEU A 289 3.35 -1.89 6.59
CA LEU A 289 3.05 -2.60 7.83
C LEU A 289 2.43 -3.95 7.49
N THR A 290 3.21 -5.02 7.63
CA THR A 290 2.69 -6.39 7.60
C THR A 290 2.87 -7.05 8.96
N PRO A 291 2.22 -8.20 9.21
CA PRO A 291 2.42 -8.95 10.45
C PRO A 291 3.83 -9.53 10.62
N ALA A 292 4.62 -9.61 9.54
CA ALA A 292 6.00 -10.12 9.52
C ALA A 292 6.18 -11.50 10.20
N LYS A 293 5.25 -12.43 9.95
CA LYS A 293 5.17 -13.77 10.58
C LYS A 293 5.80 -14.88 9.74
N GLY A 294 5.89 -14.75 8.42
CA GLY A 294 6.32 -15.86 7.54
C GLY A 294 7.27 -15.48 6.40
N THR A 295 8.33 -16.27 6.20
CA THR A 295 9.33 -16.04 5.14
C THR A 295 9.22 -17.04 3.97
N GLY A 296 8.37 -18.07 4.11
CA GLY A 296 8.25 -19.14 3.12
C GLY A 296 7.50 -18.72 1.84
N ALA A 297 7.70 -19.43 0.73
CA ALA A 297 7.08 -19.08 -0.56
C ALA A 297 5.54 -18.96 -0.52
N THR A 298 4.88 -19.69 0.39
CA THR A 298 3.41 -19.65 0.58
C THR A 298 2.97 -18.78 1.76
N THR A 299 3.91 -18.40 2.64
CA THR A 299 3.66 -17.65 3.89
C THR A 299 4.36 -16.29 3.92
N TYR A 300 4.96 -15.87 2.80
CA TYR A 300 5.72 -14.63 2.72
C TYR A 300 4.84 -13.42 3.05
N ASP A 301 5.34 -12.57 3.94
CA ASP A 301 4.70 -11.32 4.34
C ASP A 301 5.53 -10.14 3.81
N GLY A 302 4.98 -9.41 2.85
CA GLY A 302 5.68 -8.32 2.14
C GLY A 302 5.25 -8.20 0.68
N ILE A 303 6.09 -7.53 -0.13
CA ILE A 303 5.87 -7.39 -1.58
C ILE A 303 6.51 -8.57 -2.32
N ALA A 304 5.68 -9.33 -3.04
CA ALA A 304 6.10 -10.49 -3.83
C ALA A 304 5.88 -10.24 -5.32
N LEU A 305 6.97 -10.21 -6.07
CA LEU A 305 6.99 -10.08 -7.52
C LEU A 305 6.68 -11.43 -8.20
N GLY A 306 6.03 -11.36 -9.35
CA GLY A 306 5.89 -12.48 -10.26
C GLY A 306 7.22 -12.86 -10.93
N PRO A 307 7.24 -13.97 -11.69
CA PRO A 307 8.44 -14.44 -12.37
C PRO A 307 8.74 -13.70 -13.68
N THR A 308 7.88 -12.81 -14.16
CA THR A 308 7.94 -12.28 -15.54
C THR A 308 8.47 -10.84 -15.62
N GLY A 309 9.39 -10.46 -14.72
CA GLY A 309 10.11 -9.19 -14.77
C GLY A 309 9.36 -8.00 -14.15
N GLN A 310 8.49 -8.25 -13.17
CA GLN A 310 7.86 -7.21 -12.37
C GLN A 310 8.88 -6.40 -11.58
N ALA A 311 8.51 -5.17 -11.20
CA ALA A 311 9.41 -4.25 -10.50
C ALA A 311 8.87 -3.87 -9.12
N PHE A 312 9.74 -3.95 -8.12
CA PHE A 312 9.57 -3.36 -6.79
C PHE A 312 10.65 -2.31 -6.62
N VAL A 313 10.25 -1.04 -6.69
CA VAL A 313 11.16 0.11 -6.64
C VAL A 313 10.96 0.85 -5.32
N VAL A 314 12.06 1.17 -4.67
CA VAL A 314 12.08 1.89 -3.39
C VAL A 314 13.11 3.01 -3.43
N THR A 315 12.68 4.21 -3.07
CA THR A 315 13.58 5.37 -2.86
C THR A 315 13.30 6.11 -1.56
N GLY A 316 12.42 5.60 -0.71
CA GLY A 316 12.12 6.14 0.61
C GLY A 316 11.13 5.25 1.34
N GLY A 317 11.04 5.39 2.66
CA GLY A 317 10.05 4.75 3.50
C GLY A 317 10.61 3.77 4.52
N SER A 318 9.70 3.16 5.28
CA SER A 318 10.01 2.14 6.28
C SER A 318 9.16 0.87 6.15
N TYR A 319 9.76 -0.31 6.38
CA TYR A 319 9.20 -1.58 5.91
C TYR A 319 9.23 -2.69 6.96
N LEU A 320 8.08 -3.03 7.53
CA LEU A 320 7.94 -4.21 8.39
C LEU A 320 7.47 -5.40 7.53
N THR A 321 8.41 -6.30 7.23
CA THR A 321 8.20 -7.47 6.36
C THR A 321 8.97 -8.68 6.89
N ALA A 322 8.57 -9.87 6.47
CA ALA A 322 9.27 -11.11 6.82
C ALA A 322 10.41 -11.45 5.83
N PHE A 323 11.07 -10.46 5.26
CA PHE A 323 12.19 -10.67 4.35
C PHE A 323 13.40 -11.28 5.08
N ASP A 324 13.88 -12.45 4.63
CA ASP A 324 15.00 -13.17 5.25
C ASP A 324 16.28 -13.22 4.39
N GLY A 325 16.20 -12.78 3.14
CA GLY A 325 17.29 -12.78 2.17
C GLY A 325 17.83 -14.16 1.77
N LYS A 326 17.18 -15.27 2.15
CA LYS A 326 17.66 -16.66 1.97
C LYS A 326 16.68 -17.59 1.28
N SER A 327 15.39 -17.51 1.63
CA SER A 327 14.35 -18.32 0.99
C SER A 327 14.22 -17.92 -0.49
N ASN A 328 13.63 -18.78 -1.35
CA ASN A 328 13.58 -18.67 -2.83
C ASN A 328 12.89 -17.37 -3.34
N LEU A 329 13.51 -16.22 -3.09
CA LEU A 329 13.00 -14.86 -3.15
C LEU A 329 13.70 -14.05 -4.25
N ALA A 330 13.99 -14.67 -5.41
CA ALA A 330 14.48 -13.93 -6.57
C ALA A 330 13.58 -12.71 -6.92
N ASN A 331 12.35 -12.73 -6.40
CA ASN A 331 11.25 -11.85 -6.73
C ASN A 331 10.69 -11.09 -5.50
N THR A 332 11.42 -10.85 -4.41
CA THR A 332 10.89 -9.98 -3.31
C THR A 332 11.81 -8.84 -2.91
N GLN A 333 13.00 -8.80 -3.50
CA GLN A 333 14.01 -7.79 -3.21
C GLN A 333 13.71 -6.50 -3.98
N ALA A 334 13.75 -5.36 -3.27
CA ALA A 334 13.59 -4.05 -3.87
C ALA A 334 14.81 -3.63 -4.71
N THR A 335 14.58 -2.70 -5.63
CA THR A 335 15.60 -1.96 -6.38
C THR A 335 15.48 -0.46 -6.13
N ASN A 336 16.52 0.33 -6.39
CA ASN A 336 16.46 1.81 -6.32
C ASN A 336 15.98 2.48 -7.61
N GLY A 337 15.46 1.70 -8.56
CA GLY A 337 14.89 2.18 -9.81
C GLY A 337 15.92 2.64 -10.84
N GLU A 338 15.47 2.84 -12.07
CA GLU A 338 16.31 3.12 -13.24
C GLU A 338 17.18 4.37 -13.06
N ALA A 339 16.63 5.44 -12.47
CA ALA A 339 17.34 6.68 -12.20
C ALA A 339 18.58 6.50 -11.29
N ASN A 340 18.61 5.45 -10.47
CA ASN A 340 19.73 5.11 -9.59
C ASN A 340 20.48 3.85 -10.03
N GLY A 341 20.28 3.41 -11.27
CA GLY A 341 20.98 2.27 -11.84
C GLY A 341 20.33 0.91 -11.57
N ASN A 342 19.12 0.87 -11.02
CA ASN A 342 18.31 -0.33 -10.81
C ASN A 342 19.05 -1.45 -10.05
N GLU A 343 19.86 -1.07 -9.04
CA GLU A 343 20.61 -2.05 -8.24
C GLU A 343 19.71 -2.68 -7.18
N LYS A 344 20.02 -3.92 -6.81
CA LYS A 344 19.33 -4.63 -5.73
C LYS A 344 19.72 -4.04 -4.37
N LEU A 345 18.72 -3.87 -3.50
CA LEU A 345 18.89 -3.24 -2.20
C LEU A 345 19.01 -4.26 -1.07
N SER A 346 19.58 -3.84 0.05
CA SER A 346 19.56 -4.59 1.32
C SER A 346 18.60 -3.92 2.30
N LEU A 347 17.95 -4.72 3.13
CA LEU A 347 17.05 -4.24 4.18
C LEU A 347 17.84 -4.09 5.48
N PHE A 348 18.08 -2.85 5.88
CA PHE A 348 18.75 -2.48 7.13
C PHE A 348 17.74 -1.99 8.16
N THR A 349 18.03 -2.16 9.43
CA THR A 349 17.35 -1.44 10.52
C THR A 349 18.26 -0.31 10.99
N LEU A 350 17.74 0.90 11.07
CA LEU A 350 18.50 2.05 11.58
C LEU A 350 18.78 1.89 13.09
N ALA A 351 19.95 2.36 13.53
CA ALA A 351 20.29 2.39 14.95
C ALA A 351 19.59 3.54 15.70
N ASP A 352 19.32 4.64 15.00
CA ASP A 352 18.62 5.82 15.52
C ASP A 352 17.30 6.03 14.79
N SER A 353 16.18 5.82 15.49
CA SER A 353 14.84 5.99 14.94
C SER A 353 14.45 7.46 14.74
N SER A 354 15.24 8.43 15.21
CA SER A 354 15.00 9.86 14.97
C SER A 354 15.38 10.31 13.55
N VAL A 355 16.23 9.54 12.85
CA VAL A 355 16.67 9.84 11.48
C VAL A 355 15.47 9.92 10.54
N SER A 356 15.28 11.06 9.87
CA SER A 356 14.18 11.28 8.93
C SER A 356 14.59 11.26 7.46
N VAL A 357 15.89 11.36 7.17
CA VAL A 357 16.45 11.34 5.82
C VAL A 357 17.82 10.64 5.83
N LEU A 358 18.05 9.78 4.86
CA LEU A 358 19.36 9.23 4.50
C LEU A 358 19.77 9.75 3.12
N ASN A 359 21.07 9.70 2.85
CA ASN A 359 21.63 10.01 1.54
C ASN A 359 22.56 8.88 1.08
N PRO A 360 22.04 7.67 0.80
CA PRO A 360 22.88 6.56 0.35
C PRO A 360 23.47 6.83 -1.04
N LEU A 361 24.62 6.23 -1.33
CA LEU A 361 25.22 6.25 -2.66
C LEU A 361 24.68 5.11 -3.51
N ASN A 362 24.21 5.43 -4.72
CA ASN A 362 23.87 4.43 -5.73
C ASN A 362 25.13 3.78 -6.34
N LYS A 363 24.96 2.79 -7.23
CA LYS A 363 26.05 2.06 -7.89
C LYS A 363 26.98 2.95 -8.73
N ASN A 364 26.52 4.15 -9.12
CA ASN A 364 27.32 5.13 -9.86
C ASN A 364 28.07 6.09 -8.93
N GLY A 365 27.99 5.90 -7.61
CA GLY A 365 28.60 6.77 -6.61
C GLY A 365 27.85 8.08 -6.37
N GLN A 366 26.60 8.20 -6.85
CA GLN A 366 25.79 9.41 -6.67
C GLN A 366 24.87 9.25 -5.46
N ALA A 367 24.84 10.26 -4.59
CA ALA A 367 23.90 10.32 -3.47
C ALA A 367 22.49 10.63 -3.99
N TYR A 368 21.48 10.01 -3.37
CA TYR A 368 20.08 10.37 -3.58
C TYR A 368 19.36 10.46 -2.23
N GLU A 369 18.37 11.36 -2.14
CA GLU A 369 17.57 11.52 -0.93
C GLU A 369 16.70 10.29 -0.70
N TYR A 370 16.75 9.77 0.52
CA TYR A 370 15.90 8.69 1.01
C TYR A 370 15.17 9.14 2.26
N ARG A 371 13.89 9.52 2.13
CA ARG A 371 13.06 9.97 3.25
C ARG A 371 12.57 8.77 4.07
N VAL A 372 12.53 8.91 5.39
CA VAL A 372 12.14 7.87 6.35
C VAL A 372 11.70 8.48 7.68
N ALA A 373 10.85 9.50 7.65
CA ALA A 373 10.38 10.16 8.86
C ALA A 373 9.58 9.21 9.79
N ASN A 374 8.82 8.29 9.20
CA ASN A 374 7.90 7.42 9.93
C ASN A 374 8.52 6.06 10.28
N ALA A 375 8.32 5.61 11.51
CA ALA A 375 8.70 4.28 11.98
C ALA A 375 7.62 3.22 11.65
N THR A 376 8.02 1.95 11.64
CA THR A 376 7.10 0.81 11.59
C THR A 376 6.44 0.54 12.94
N SER A 377 5.48 -0.38 12.98
CA SER A 377 4.68 -0.65 14.19
C SER A 377 5.46 -1.25 15.36
N ASP A 378 6.68 -1.72 15.14
CA ASP A 378 7.64 -2.16 16.17
C ASP A 378 8.51 -1.01 16.71
N GLY A 379 8.26 0.23 16.26
CA GLY A 379 9.01 1.43 16.66
C GLY A 379 10.36 1.59 15.95
N GLN A 380 10.70 0.71 15.01
CA GLN A 380 11.97 0.74 14.28
C GLN A 380 11.82 1.40 12.90
N LYS A 381 12.96 1.66 12.26
CA LYS A 381 13.02 2.10 10.87
C LYS A 381 13.79 1.10 10.04
N HIS A 382 13.09 0.29 9.26
CA HIS A 382 13.70 -0.64 8.32
C HIS A 382 13.73 -0.03 6.93
N VAL A 383 14.91 0.07 6.31
CA VAL A 383 15.14 0.80 5.05
C VAL A 383 15.76 -0.10 4.00
N TRP A 384 15.22 -0.03 2.78
CA TRP A 384 15.83 -0.64 1.59
C TRP A 384 16.83 0.33 0.98
N VAL A 385 18.13 0.02 1.09
CA VAL A 385 19.21 0.90 0.61
C VAL A 385 20.36 0.10 0.01
N PRO A 386 21.21 0.72 -0.84
CA PRO A 386 22.44 0.12 -1.33
C PRO A 386 23.36 -0.24 -0.18
N ALA A 387 24.00 -1.41 -0.27
CA ALA A 387 24.97 -1.88 0.70
C ALA A 387 26.40 -1.84 0.14
N ALA A 388 27.35 -1.72 1.05
CA ALA A 388 28.76 -2.00 0.82
C ALA A 388 29.26 -3.01 1.86
N THR A 389 30.17 -3.89 1.44
CA THR A 389 30.75 -4.94 2.27
C THR A 389 32.14 -4.54 2.73
N MET A 390 32.35 -4.55 4.04
CA MET A 390 33.66 -4.46 4.67
C MET A 390 34.15 -5.87 5.00
N THR A 391 35.34 -6.20 4.52
CA THR A 391 36.05 -7.43 4.88
C THR A 391 37.09 -7.10 5.94
N PHE A 392 36.87 -7.56 7.17
CA PHE A 392 37.79 -7.41 8.29
C PHE A 392 38.83 -8.53 8.24
N ALA A 393 40.09 -8.16 8.06
CA ALA A 393 41.23 -9.06 7.95
C ALA A 393 42.21 -8.87 9.12
N LEU A 394 42.78 -9.94 9.65
CA LEU A 394 43.71 -9.87 10.78
C LEU A 394 45.08 -9.26 10.42
N ASN A 395 45.34 -9.01 9.14
CA ASN A 395 46.58 -8.42 8.62
C ASN A 395 46.25 -7.59 7.36
N ASP A 396 47.08 -6.60 7.01
CA ASP A 396 46.97 -5.91 5.71
C ASP A 396 47.21 -6.95 4.60
N PRO A 397 46.24 -7.15 3.67
CA PRO A 397 46.40 -8.11 2.58
C PRO A 397 47.56 -7.80 1.64
N ALA A 398 48.07 -6.55 1.63
CA ALA A 398 49.22 -6.16 0.83
C ALA A 398 50.58 -6.58 1.43
N LEU A 399 50.62 -7.04 2.69
CA LEU A 399 51.85 -7.55 3.30
C LEU A 399 52.27 -8.88 2.67
N ALA A 400 53.59 -9.08 2.54
CA ALA A 400 54.16 -10.38 2.22
C ALA A 400 53.83 -11.41 3.32
N ASP A 401 53.72 -12.68 2.96
CA ASP A 401 53.23 -13.72 3.88
C ASP A 401 54.11 -13.91 5.13
N ASP A 402 55.41 -13.66 5.02
CA ASP A 402 56.37 -13.68 6.12
C ASP A 402 56.24 -12.47 7.07
N ALA A 403 55.66 -11.36 6.59
CA ALA A 403 55.37 -10.18 7.38
C ALA A 403 53.99 -10.21 8.05
N LYS A 404 53.15 -11.22 7.76
CA LYS A 404 51.84 -11.38 8.40
C LYS A 404 51.97 -12.00 9.79
N ILE A 405 51.20 -11.48 10.74
CA ILE A 405 51.13 -12.00 12.11
C ILE A 405 50.28 -13.27 12.13
N SER A 406 50.94 -14.43 12.02
CA SER A 406 50.29 -15.75 12.02
C SER A 406 49.61 -16.10 13.36
N ALA A 407 50.10 -15.50 14.45
CA ALA A 407 49.52 -15.62 15.78
C ALA A 407 48.19 -14.86 15.93
N ALA A 408 47.84 -13.96 15.01
CA ALA A 408 46.62 -13.16 15.10
C ALA A 408 45.35 -14.04 15.00
N LYS A 409 44.37 -13.74 15.85
CA LYS A 409 43.07 -14.41 15.95
C LYS A 409 41.99 -13.39 16.29
N PHE A 410 40.79 -13.58 15.75
CA PHE A 410 39.61 -12.86 16.24
C PHE A 410 39.26 -13.30 17.67
N ALA A 411 38.41 -12.53 18.36
CA ALA A 411 37.97 -12.82 19.72
C ALA A 411 37.32 -14.22 19.88
N ASP A 412 36.71 -14.74 18.81
CA ASP A 412 36.14 -16.10 18.74
C ASP A 412 37.17 -17.19 18.40
N LYS A 413 38.47 -16.84 18.38
CA LYS A 413 39.62 -17.69 18.03
C LYS A 413 39.70 -18.09 16.56
N SER A 414 38.83 -17.57 15.69
CA SER A 414 38.92 -17.81 14.25
C SER A 414 40.00 -16.96 13.59
N THR A 415 40.43 -17.38 12.40
CA THR A 415 41.39 -16.65 11.55
C THR A 415 40.79 -16.19 10.23
N ALA A 416 39.60 -16.68 9.89
CA ALA A 416 38.95 -16.34 8.63
C ALA A 416 38.38 -14.92 8.72
N ASP A 417 38.54 -14.17 7.63
CA ASP A 417 38.02 -12.80 7.52
C ASP A 417 36.53 -12.72 7.90
N LYS A 418 36.17 -11.62 8.55
CA LYS A 418 34.78 -11.34 8.94
C LYS A 418 34.17 -10.35 7.95
N THR A 419 32.90 -10.55 7.61
CA THR A 419 32.18 -9.65 6.70
C THR A 419 31.14 -8.85 7.46
N VAL A 420 31.14 -7.54 7.22
CA VAL A 420 30.21 -6.58 7.81
C VAL A 420 29.64 -5.72 6.69
N LYS A 421 28.35 -5.40 6.73
CA LYS A 421 27.70 -4.55 5.73
C LYS A 421 27.37 -3.19 6.34
N ALA A 422 27.54 -2.15 5.56
CA ALA A 422 27.06 -0.81 5.87
C ALA A 422 26.13 -0.29 4.77
N ILE A 423 25.31 0.69 5.12
CA ILE A 423 24.59 1.50 4.12
C ILE A 423 25.64 2.26 3.31
N ARG A 424 25.65 2.09 1.98
CA ARG A 424 26.69 2.71 1.13
C ARG A 424 26.60 4.24 1.23
N GLY A 425 27.72 4.88 1.54
CA GLY A 425 27.84 6.32 1.81
C GLY A 425 27.74 6.70 3.29
N HIS A 426 27.53 5.75 4.19
CA HIS A 426 27.35 6.00 5.63
C HIS A 426 28.34 5.19 6.46
N ALA A 427 28.51 5.58 7.72
CA ALA A 427 29.21 4.78 8.71
C ALA A 427 28.39 3.53 9.08
N VAL A 428 29.06 2.44 9.47
CA VAL A 428 28.36 1.18 9.82
C VAL A 428 27.42 1.35 11.01
N ALA A 429 27.76 2.21 11.97
CA ALA A 429 26.94 2.49 13.16
C ALA A 429 25.58 3.12 12.84
N VAL A 430 25.33 3.62 11.62
CA VAL A 430 24.01 4.13 11.21
C VAL A 430 22.96 3.01 11.21
N ALA A 431 23.37 1.75 11.04
CA ALA A 431 22.49 0.60 11.06
C ALA A 431 22.76 -0.32 12.26
N SER A 432 21.70 -0.74 12.94
CA SER A 432 21.76 -1.71 14.05
C SER A 432 21.73 -3.16 13.56
N SER A 433 21.18 -3.41 12.38
CA SER A 433 21.12 -4.75 11.77
C SER A 433 20.91 -4.69 10.27
N VAL A 434 21.16 -5.82 9.60
CA VAL A 434 20.88 -6.02 8.17
C VAL A 434 20.38 -7.44 7.93
N VAL A 435 19.39 -7.59 7.07
CA VAL A 435 18.93 -8.92 6.66
C VAL A 435 20.01 -9.63 5.83
N ALA A 436 20.22 -10.93 6.10
CA ALA A 436 21.22 -11.76 5.42
C ALA A 436 22.64 -11.14 5.42
N GLY A 437 23.09 -10.72 6.59
CA GLY A 437 24.43 -10.18 6.85
C GLY A 437 24.61 -9.81 8.32
N SER A 438 25.65 -9.03 8.62
CA SER A 438 25.89 -8.45 9.94
C SER A 438 26.32 -6.99 9.79
N THR A 439 25.98 -6.15 10.76
CA THR A 439 26.49 -4.78 10.96
C THR A 439 27.50 -4.72 12.12
N GLU A 440 27.78 -5.85 12.76
CA GLU A 440 28.66 -5.93 13.93
C GLU A 440 30.13 -5.90 13.52
N VAL A 441 30.83 -4.83 13.89
CA VAL A 441 32.29 -4.75 13.75
C VAL A 441 32.93 -5.76 14.70
N PRO A 442 33.93 -6.56 14.25
CA PRO A 442 34.62 -7.50 15.12
C PRO A 442 35.22 -6.82 16.36
N ALA A 443 35.09 -7.47 17.51
CA ALA A 443 35.82 -7.10 18.72
C ALA A 443 37.34 -7.13 18.48
N GLU A 444 38.08 -6.47 19.36
CA GLU A 444 39.54 -6.39 19.31
C GLU A 444 40.15 -7.80 19.16
N PRO A 445 40.93 -8.05 18.10
CA PRO A 445 41.62 -9.32 17.91
C PRO A 445 42.83 -9.41 18.84
N SER A 446 43.39 -10.61 19.00
CA SER A 446 44.61 -10.82 19.77
C SER A 446 45.68 -11.56 18.98
N ALA A 447 46.94 -11.25 19.26
CA ALA A 447 48.10 -11.92 18.70
C ALA A 447 49.18 -12.03 19.78
N GLU A 448 49.68 -13.24 20.03
CA GLU A 448 50.73 -13.45 21.03
C GLU A 448 52.01 -12.69 20.66
N GLY A 449 52.49 -11.84 21.58
CA GLY A 449 53.69 -11.02 21.38
C GLY A 449 53.49 -9.73 20.60
N TYR A 450 52.25 -9.33 20.28
CA TYR A 450 51.95 -8.10 19.54
C TYR A 450 50.84 -7.29 20.22
N GLU A 451 50.91 -5.97 20.08
CA GLU A 451 49.87 -5.03 20.52
C GLU A 451 48.96 -4.64 19.35
N PHE A 452 47.65 -4.68 19.57
CA PHE A 452 46.66 -4.26 18.57
C PHE A 452 46.54 -2.73 18.58
N LEU A 453 46.92 -2.09 17.47
CA LEU A 453 46.88 -0.63 17.33
C LEU A 453 45.54 -0.09 16.81
N GLY A 454 44.63 -0.97 16.42
CA GLY A 454 43.34 -0.60 15.83
C GLY A 454 43.12 -1.15 14.42
N TRP A 455 41.93 -0.84 13.91
CA TRP A 455 41.50 -1.19 12.55
C TRP A 455 41.87 -0.06 11.58
N PHE A 456 42.40 -0.40 10.41
CA PHE A 456 42.83 0.54 9.38
C PHE A 456 42.29 0.16 8.00
N TYR A 457 42.23 1.11 7.09
CA TYR A 457 41.86 0.88 5.70
C TYR A 457 42.64 1.82 4.77
N LYS A 458 42.62 1.53 3.47
CA LYS A 458 43.17 2.43 2.45
C LYS A 458 42.04 3.20 1.77
N ASP A 459 42.14 4.52 1.75
CA ASP A 459 41.18 5.38 1.06
C ASP A 459 41.33 5.30 -0.48
N ALA A 460 40.49 6.03 -1.22
CA ALA A 460 40.51 6.02 -2.68
C ALA A 460 41.84 6.50 -3.30
N SER A 461 42.68 7.21 -2.54
CA SER A 461 44.03 7.62 -2.97
C SER A 461 45.11 6.57 -2.63
N GLY A 462 44.72 5.46 -2.00
CA GLY A 462 45.61 4.42 -1.50
C GLY A 462 46.29 4.77 -0.17
N LYS A 463 45.90 5.87 0.47
CA LYS A 463 46.47 6.31 1.75
C LYS A 463 45.81 5.57 2.90
N GLU A 464 46.62 5.08 3.83
CA GLU A 464 46.15 4.43 5.05
C GLU A 464 45.48 5.43 5.99
N GLN A 465 44.34 5.03 6.55
CA GLN A 465 43.53 5.79 7.50
C GLN A 465 43.06 4.86 8.62
N ALA A 466 42.89 5.40 9.83
CA ALA A 466 42.23 4.68 10.91
C ALA A 466 40.75 4.48 10.61
N PHE A 467 40.21 3.30 10.93
CA PHE A 467 38.80 2.98 10.79
C PHE A 467 38.04 3.28 12.09
N ASP A 468 36.98 4.07 11.98
CA ASP A 468 36.04 4.37 13.06
C ASP A 468 34.64 3.93 12.63
N ALA A 469 34.03 3.01 13.38
CA ALA A 469 32.71 2.47 13.09
C ALA A 469 31.59 3.52 13.09
N ALA A 470 31.77 4.62 13.83
CA ALA A 470 30.80 5.70 13.95
C ALA A 470 31.02 6.84 12.94
N ALA A 471 32.22 6.98 12.37
CA ALA A 471 32.57 8.13 11.53
C ALA A 471 33.04 7.78 10.11
N THR A 472 33.64 6.61 9.89
CA THR A 472 34.17 6.24 8.56
C THR A 472 33.04 5.93 7.58
N ALA A 473 32.86 6.78 6.57
CA ALA A 473 31.88 6.54 5.51
C ALA A 473 32.32 5.39 4.59
N VAL A 474 31.47 4.38 4.45
CA VAL A 474 31.71 3.21 3.60
C VAL A 474 31.13 3.48 2.21
N THR A 475 31.93 3.99 1.27
CA THR A 475 31.45 4.41 -0.05
C THR A 475 31.38 3.28 -1.09
N GLY A 476 31.95 2.12 -0.76
CA GLY A 476 32.00 0.92 -1.60
C GLY A 476 32.60 -0.25 -0.82
N ASP A 477 32.71 -1.42 -1.46
CA ASP A 477 33.34 -2.57 -0.82
C ASP A 477 34.80 -2.25 -0.46
N MET A 478 35.22 -2.64 0.74
CA MET A 478 36.55 -2.28 1.27
C MET A 478 37.10 -3.37 2.18
N THR A 479 38.43 -3.40 2.30
CA THR A 479 39.11 -4.20 3.32
C THR A 479 39.48 -3.30 4.49
N VAL A 480 39.12 -3.75 5.70
CA VAL A 480 39.55 -3.16 6.97
C VAL A 480 40.50 -4.17 7.60
N TYR A 481 41.71 -3.76 7.98
CA TYR A 481 42.72 -4.68 8.50
C TYR A 481 43.24 -4.26 9.87
N ALA A 482 43.59 -5.25 10.68
CA ALA A 482 44.22 -5.02 11.97
C ALA A 482 45.66 -4.56 11.79
N LYS A 483 46.06 -3.53 12.53
CA LYS A 483 47.44 -3.08 12.61
C LYS A 483 48.04 -3.49 13.95
N TRP A 484 49.31 -3.90 13.90
CA TRP A 484 50.01 -4.48 15.03
C TRP A 484 51.32 -3.75 15.28
N GLU A 485 51.70 -3.60 16.54
CA GLU A 485 53.05 -3.21 16.96
C GLU A 485 53.73 -4.40 17.63
N ASN A 486 55.01 -4.59 17.34
CA ASN A 486 55.85 -5.48 18.13
C ASN A 486 56.47 -4.65 19.27
N PRO A 487 56.06 -4.86 20.54
CA PRO A 487 56.59 -4.10 21.66
C PRO A 487 58.04 -4.47 22.04
N ALA A 488 58.66 -5.45 21.38
CA ALA A 488 59.99 -5.99 21.69
C ALA A 488 61.14 -5.40 20.86
#